data_AF-A0A388KMG9-F1
#
_entry.id   AF-A0A388KMG9-F1
#
_cell.length_a   1.000
_cell.length_b   1.000
_cell.length_c   1.000
_cell.angle_alpha   90.00
_cell.angle_beta   90.00
_cell.angle_gamma   90.00
#
_symmetry.space_group_name_H-M   'P 1'
#
loop_
_entity.id
_entity.type
_entity.pdbx_description
1 polymer ?
#
loop_
_entity_poly.entity_id
_entity_poly.type
_entity_poly.pdbx_seq_one_letter_code
_entity_poly.pdbx_strand_id
1 'polypeptide(L)'
;MKNELSGKLDSVRELLESKKGSNDDEVTKMRLEIESLRKTLRDGNGASSSENAFDRYKRELEEERAKSARRLAAMEDEIARLRVVNKEAVAAADVWKHEALRPDNKRGSVAVTAIPVPGTRTRARVTPIPSPSVEDLKLKERVEHQKHEIELLREWRLRELNGRRQAEQEVDRLKEKMARLEVGRRTPTASNLKTRLDKVAVATADKGKRPVSPATQAVEVNDREAFLSETRGTLKPLKKDKFVAICEKEGGSYSTLGKTKEELALKRADVAFGKDRDGTLKKVGVRIHEVNEETEQGTNDSTEVNDDSTTS
;
A
#
# COMPACT_ATOMS: atom_id res chain seq x y z
N MET A 1 34.80 -90.57 21.51
CA MET A 1 34.66 -89.69 20.32
C MET A 1 33.21 -89.42 19.92
N LYS A 2 32.33 -90.42 19.66
CA LYS A 2 30.92 -90.12 19.31
C LYS A 2 30.14 -89.38 20.42
N ASN A 3 30.39 -89.70 21.68
CA ASN A 3 29.66 -89.11 22.82
C ASN A 3 30.11 -87.67 23.17
N GLU A 4 31.29 -87.23 22.73
CA GLU A 4 31.73 -85.84 22.94
C GLU A 4 31.14 -84.88 21.91
N LEU A 5 30.87 -85.36 20.69
CA LEU A 5 30.23 -84.57 19.65
C LEU A 5 28.75 -84.31 19.96
N SER A 6 28.05 -85.27 20.56
CA SER A 6 26.65 -85.07 20.98
C SER A 6 26.55 -84.01 22.08
N GLY A 7 27.41 -84.06 23.10
CA GLY A 7 27.41 -83.05 24.18
C GLY A 7 27.71 -81.63 23.69
N LYS A 8 28.58 -81.47 22.69
CA LYS A 8 28.84 -80.15 22.08
C LYS A 8 27.65 -79.61 21.29
N LEU A 9 26.89 -80.47 20.61
CA LEU A 9 25.69 -80.07 19.88
C LEU A 9 24.54 -79.67 20.83
N ASP A 10 24.39 -80.37 21.94
CA ASP A 10 23.39 -80.02 22.96
C ASP A 10 23.68 -78.66 23.59
N SER A 11 24.96 -78.38 23.90
CA SER A 11 25.37 -77.07 24.43
C SER A 11 25.13 -75.91 23.44
N VAL A 12 25.34 -76.14 22.14
CA VAL A 12 25.04 -75.13 21.11
C VAL A 12 23.53 -74.90 20.97
N ARG A 13 22.72 -75.96 21.08
CA ARG A 13 21.25 -75.85 21.07
C ARG A 13 20.75 -75.03 22.27
N GLU A 14 21.26 -75.32 23.47
CA GLU A 14 20.90 -74.60 24.69
C GLU A 14 21.34 -73.12 24.65
N LEU A 15 22.50 -72.82 24.05
CA LEU A 15 22.97 -71.45 23.84
C LEU A 15 22.09 -70.67 22.83
N LEU A 16 21.56 -71.35 21.81
CA LEU A 16 20.66 -70.74 20.83
C LEU A 16 19.26 -70.50 21.39
N GLU A 17 18.75 -71.41 22.22
CA GLU A 17 17.45 -71.28 22.86
C GLU A 17 17.45 -70.21 23.97
N SER A 18 18.53 -70.09 24.74
CA SER A 18 18.68 -69.04 25.76
C SER A 18 18.82 -67.62 25.17
N LYS A 19 19.32 -67.48 23.93
CA LYS A 19 19.42 -66.18 23.24
C LYS A 19 18.13 -65.76 22.52
N LYS A 20 17.19 -66.70 22.30
CA LYS A 20 15.98 -66.45 21.49
C LYS A 20 14.89 -65.68 22.25
N GLY A 21 14.85 -65.78 23.58
CA GLY A 21 13.82 -65.11 24.39
C GLY A 21 13.89 -63.58 24.38
N SER A 22 15.08 -62.99 24.33
CA SER A 22 15.24 -61.53 24.45
C SER A 22 14.79 -60.74 23.21
N ASN A 23 14.83 -61.34 22.02
CA ASN A 23 14.51 -60.64 20.77
C ASN A 23 13.01 -60.63 20.46
N ASP A 24 12.26 -61.66 20.89
CA ASP A 24 10.81 -61.74 20.62
C ASP A 24 10.03 -60.68 21.42
N ASP A 25 10.48 -60.38 22.64
CA ASP A 25 9.91 -59.32 23.49
C ASP A 25 10.11 -57.92 22.89
N GLU A 26 11.23 -57.68 22.20
CA GLU A 26 11.51 -56.40 21.57
C GLU A 26 10.68 -56.20 20.30
N VAL A 27 10.48 -57.27 19.51
CA VAL A 27 9.63 -57.25 18.32
C VAL A 27 8.15 -57.04 18.69
N THR A 28 7.65 -57.66 19.76
CA THR A 28 6.28 -57.45 20.23
C THR A 28 6.08 -56.03 20.75
N LYS A 29 7.05 -55.48 21.48
CA LYS A 29 7.04 -54.08 21.92
C LYS A 29 6.99 -53.10 20.74
N MET A 30 7.83 -53.30 19.71
CA MET A 30 7.80 -52.45 18.52
C MET A 30 6.48 -52.55 17.75
N ARG A 31 5.87 -53.74 17.67
CA ARG A 31 4.55 -53.91 17.04
C ARG A 31 3.46 -53.13 17.77
N LEU A 32 3.44 -53.18 19.10
CA LEU A 32 2.50 -52.40 19.92
C LEU A 32 2.70 -50.90 19.77
N GLU A 33 3.96 -50.44 19.69
CA GLU A 33 4.27 -49.02 19.48
C GLU A 33 3.82 -48.53 18.10
N ILE A 34 4.07 -49.31 17.04
CA ILE A 34 3.59 -49.00 15.68
C ILE A 34 2.06 -48.94 15.64
N GLU A 35 1.38 -49.86 16.32
CA GLU A 35 -0.08 -49.90 16.35
C GLU A 35 -0.67 -48.74 17.15
N SER A 36 -0.05 -48.37 18.28
CA SER A 36 -0.36 -47.16 19.04
C SER A 36 -0.19 -45.90 18.19
N LEU A 37 0.94 -45.75 17.49
CA LEU A 37 1.20 -44.60 16.61
C LEU A 37 0.18 -44.53 15.47
N ARG A 38 -0.14 -45.65 14.82
CA ARG A 38 -1.17 -45.72 13.79
C ARG A 38 -2.56 -45.38 14.32
N LYS A 39 -2.85 -45.70 15.59
CA LYS A 39 -4.10 -45.33 16.25
C LYS A 39 -4.13 -43.83 16.53
N THR A 40 -3.07 -43.25 17.08
CA THR A 40 -2.96 -41.80 17.27
C THR A 40 -3.02 -41.01 15.97
N LEU A 41 -2.52 -41.56 14.86
CA LEU A 41 -2.61 -40.92 13.55
C LEU A 41 -4.04 -40.97 12.99
N ARG A 42 -4.77 -42.06 13.20
CA ARG A 42 -6.19 -42.16 12.81
C ARG A 42 -7.08 -41.26 13.66
N ASP A 43 -6.84 -41.24 14.97
CA ASP A 43 -7.64 -40.45 15.91
C ASP A 43 -7.27 -38.95 15.84
N GLY A 44 -6.00 -38.63 15.57
CA GLY A 44 -5.51 -37.26 15.38
C GLY A 44 -5.85 -36.65 14.01
N ASN A 45 -6.09 -37.48 13.00
CA ASN A 45 -6.51 -37.04 11.66
C ASN A 45 -8.03 -37.12 11.45
N GLY A 46 -8.78 -37.49 12.51
CA GLY A 46 -10.24 -37.73 12.49
C GLY A 46 -11.11 -36.50 12.78
N ALA A 47 -10.53 -35.33 13.04
CA ALA A 47 -11.27 -34.09 13.31
C ALA A 47 -10.84 -32.93 12.40
N SER A 48 -10.60 -33.20 11.12
CA SER A 48 -10.48 -32.16 10.10
C SER A 48 -11.85 -31.74 9.56
N SER A 49 -12.76 -31.37 10.47
CA SER A 49 -13.72 -30.30 10.22
C SER A 49 -13.18 -28.99 10.82
N SER A 50 -11.84 -28.88 10.92
CA SER A 50 -11.22 -27.56 10.87
C SER A 50 -11.45 -27.07 9.44
N GLU A 51 -12.62 -26.49 9.22
CA GLU A 51 -12.81 -25.54 8.15
C GLU A 51 -11.56 -24.66 8.14
N ASN A 52 -10.77 -24.82 7.07
CA ASN A 52 -9.42 -24.31 7.02
C ASN A 52 -9.55 -22.80 7.29
N ALA A 53 -8.68 -22.18 8.10
CA ALA A 53 -8.84 -20.76 8.43
C ALA A 53 -8.97 -19.89 7.17
N PHE A 54 -8.39 -20.38 6.06
CA PHE A 54 -8.55 -19.88 4.72
C PHE A 54 -10.00 -19.92 4.17
N ASP A 55 -10.72 -21.02 4.36
CA ASP A 55 -12.10 -21.19 3.89
C ASP A 55 -13.05 -20.25 4.64
N ARG A 56 -12.83 -20.08 5.95
CA ARG A 56 -13.58 -19.08 6.76
C ARG A 56 -13.34 -17.67 6.25
N TYR A 57 -12.07 -17.29 6.04
CA TYR A 57 -11.73 -15.97 5.50
C TYR A 57 -12.32 -15.73 4.11
N LYS A 58 -12.30 -16.76 3.24
CA LYS A 58 -12.89 -16.69 1.90
C LYS A 58 -14.40 -16.46 1.99
N ARG A 59 -15.11 -17.17 2.86
CA ARG A 59 -16.55 -17.00 3.09
C ARG A 59 -16.87 -15.61 3.61
N GLU A 60 -16.13 -15.11 4.60
CA GLU A 60 -16.30 -13.76 5.15
C GLU A 60 -16.11 -12.68 4.09
N LEU A 61 -15.12 -12.84 3.21
CA LEU A 61 -14.88 -11.92 2.10
C LEU A 61 -16.03 -11.92 1.08
N GLU A 62 -16.55 -13.10 0.75
CA GLU A 62 -17.72 -13.25 -0.13
C GLU A 62 -18.99 -12.66 0.51
N GLU A 63 -19.18 -12.84 1.81
CA GLU A 63 -20.31 -12.28 2.55
C GLU A 63 -20.26 -10.75 2.61
N GLU A 64 -19.09 -10.16 2.91
CA GLU A 64 -18.93 -8.71 2.95
C GLU A 64 -19.08 -8.11 1.54
N ARG A 65 -18.58 -8.81 0.51
CA ARG A 65 -18.83 -8.44 -0.89
C ARG A 65 -20.33 -8.50 -1.22
N ALA A 66 -21.03 -9.55 -0.85
CA ALA A 66 -22.48 -9.69 -1.07
C ALA A 66 -23.30 -8.64 -0.29
N LYS A 67 -22.85 -8.25 0.91
CA LYS A 67 -23.48 -7.20 1.72
C LYS A 67 -23.29 -5.82 1.09
N SER A 68 -22.08 -5.52 0.62
CA SER A 68 -21.78 -4.28 -0.09
C SER A 68 -22.58 -4.16 -1.41
N ALA A 69 -22.68 -5.25 -2.18
CA ALA A 69 -23.51 -5.32 -3.39
C ALA A 69 -25.00 -5.08 -3.10
N ARG A 70 -25.56 -5.68 -2.04
CA ARG A 70 -26.95 -5.42 -1.61
C ARG A 70 -27.19 -3.96 -1.24
N ARG A 71 -26.23 -3.33 -0.54
CA ARG A 71 -26.31 -1.90 -0.19
C ARG A 71 -26.26 -1.01 -1.43
N LEU A 72 -25.40 -1.32 -2.40
CA LEU A 72 -25.32 -0.59 -3.67
C LEU A 72 -26.62 -0.71 -4.47
N ALA A 73 -27.14 -1.93 -4.63
CA ALA A 73 -28.42 -2.16 -5.32
C ALA A 73 -29.57 -1.38 -4.68
N ALA A 74 -29.68 -1.39 -3.35
CA ALA A 74 -30.71 -0.62 -2.64
C ALA A 74 -30.60 0.91 -2.86
N MET A 75 -29.37 1.44 -2.96
CA MET A 75 -29.16 2.86 -3.28
C MET A 75 -29.50 3.17 -4.74
N GLU A 76 -29.18 2.26 -5.67
CA GLU A 76 -29.53 2.40 -7.10
C GLU A 76 -31.05 2.40 -7.31
N ASP A 77 -31.77 1.51 -6.61
CA ASP A 77 -33.24 1.46 -6.63
C ASP A 77 -33.86 2.77 -6.09
N GLU A 78 -33.33 3.31 -5.00
CA GLU A 78 -33.81 4.58 -4.44
C GLU A 78 -33.53 5.77 -5.38
N ILE A 79 -32.35 5.80 -6.02
CA ILE A 79 -32.03 6.80 -7.04
C ILE A 79 -33.00 6.68 -8.23
N ALA A 80 -33.29 5.46 -8.69
CA ALA A 80 -34.24 5.23 -9.77
C ALA A 80 -35.64 5.72 -9.40
N ARG A 81 -36.11 5.41 -8.19
CA ARG A 81 -37.39 5.88 -7.64
C ARG A 81 -37.46 7.40 -7.57
N LEU A 82 -36.43 8.05 -7.03
CA LEU A 82 -36.36 9.51 -6.94
C LEU A 82 -36.36 10.18 -8.32
N ARG A 83 -35.70 9.58 -9.32
CA ARG A 83 -35.74 10.07 -10.70
C ARG A 83 -37.15 10.02 -11.30
N VAL A 84 -37.91 8.96 -11.03
CA VAL A 84 -39.31 8.84 -11.48
C VAL A 84 -40.17 9.92 -10.84
N VAL A 85 -40.11 10.06 -9.50
CA VAL A 85 -40.87 11.08 -8.77
C VAL A 85 -40.52 12.50 -9.24
N ASN A 86 -39.24 12.78 -9.51
CA ASN A 86 -38.83 14.09 -10.03
C ASN A 86 -39.39 14.34 -11.44
N LYS A 87 -39.34 13.34 -12.34
CA LYS A 87 -39.95 13.44 -13.67
C LYS A 87 -41.45 13.72 -13.59
N GLU A 88 -42.17 13.04 -12.69
CA GLU A 88 -43.60 13.25 -12.46
C GLU A 88 -43.89 14.65 -11.91
N ALA A 89 -43.09 15.13 -10.95
CA ALA A 89 -43.21 16.47 -10.40
C ALA A 89 -42.97 17.57 -11.45
N VAL A 90 -41.96 17.38 -12.30
CA VAL A 90 -41.68 18.27 -13.44
C VAL A 90 -42.85 18.26 -14.43
N ALA A 91 -43.34 17.08 -14.82
CA ALA A 91 -44.50 16.97 -15.71
C ALA A 91 -45.75 17.63 -15.12
N ALA A 92 -46.00 17.47 -13.82
CA ALA A 92 -47.09 18.14 -13.13
C ALA A 92 -46.92 19.67 -13.14
N ALA A 93 -45.71 20.17 -12.88
CA ALA A 93 -45.41 21.60 -12.94
C ALA A 93 -45.63 22.17 -14.34
N ASP A 94 -45.26 21.43 -15.39
CA ASP A 94 -45.52 21.82 -16.78
C ASP A 94 -47.02 21.86 -17.09
N VAL A 95 -47.81 20.89 -16.62
CA VAL A 95 -49.28 20.91 -16.75
C VAL A 95 -49.88 22.14 -16.06
N TRP A 96 -49.47 22.44 -14.82
CA TRP A 96 -49.93 23.63 -14.10
C TRP A 96 -49.54 24.93 -14.81
N LYS A 97 -48.33 24.99 -15.38
CA LYS A 97 -47.87 26.11 -16.17
C LYS A 97 -48.73 26.30 -17.42
N HIS A 98 -49.06 25.23 -18.14
CA HIS A 98 -49.94 25.29 -19.31
C HIS A 98 -51.37 25.71 -18.95
N GLU A 99 -51.93 25.23 -17.83
CA GLU A 99 -53.26 25.62 -17.37
C GLU A 99 -53.30 27.08 -16.88
N ALA A 100 -52.24 27.57 -16.24
CA ALA A 100 -52.12 28.97 -15.84
C ALA A 100 -52.06 29.92 -17.05
N LEU A 101 -51.46 29.47 -18.17
CA LEU A 101 -51.36 30.23 -19.41
C LEU A 101 -52.60 30.09 -20.31
N ARG A 102 -53.61 29.32 -19.90
CA ARG A 102 -54.80 29.08 -20.72
C ARG A 102 -55.59 30.40 -20.88
N PRO A 103 -55.91 30.84 -22.12
CA PRO A 103 -56.54 32.15 -22.39
C PRO A 103 -57.87 32.42 -21.66
N ASP A 104 -58.56 31.37 -21.19
CA ASP A 104 -59.87 31.44 -20.54
C ASP A 104 -59.78 31.39 -19.00
N ASN A 105 -58.57 31.38 -18.42
CA ASN A 105 -58.39 31.42 -16.98
C ASN A 105 -58.57 32.84 -16.43
N LYS A 106 -59.83 33.24 -16.21
CA LYS A 106 -60.21 34.58 -15.74
C LYS A 106 -59.80 34.93 -14.31
N ARG A 107 -59.10 34.04 -13.59
CA ARG A 107 -58.65 34.28 -12.20
C ARG A 107 -57.27 34.96 -12.10
N GLY A 108 -56.55 35.15 -13.21
CA GLY A 108 -55.14 35.58 -13.17
C GLY A 108 -54.78 36.89 -13.87
N SER A 109 -55.64 37.45 -14.73
CA SER A 109 -55.42 38.82 -15.22
C SER A 109 -56.10 39.80 -14.28
N VAL A 110 -55.54 39.98 -13.08
CA VAL A 110 -55.62 41.31 -12.49
C VAL A 110 -54.78 42.16 -13.42
N ALA A 111 -55.40 42.66 -14.48
CA ALA A 111 -54.90 43.83 -15.15
C ALA A 111 -54.66 44.82 -14.01
N VAL A 112 -53.39 45.08 -13.71
CA VAL A 112 -52.99 46.26 -12.96
C VAL A 112 -53.40 47.42 -13.87
N THR A 113 -54.70 47.68 -13.88
CA THR A 113 -55.31 48.85 -14.44
C THR A 113 -54.60 49.95 -13.69
N ALA A 114 -53.75 50.68 -14.44
CA ALA A 114 -53.03 51.81 -13.92
C ALA A 114 -54.05 52.68 -13.20
N ILE A 115 -54.03 52.66 -11.86
CA ILE A 115 -54.88 53.54 -11.06
C ILE A 115 -54.47 54.95 -11.50
N PRO A 116 -55.37 55.74 -12.10
CA PRO A 116 -55.06 57.12 -12.41
C PRO A 116 -55.04 57.85 -11.08
N VAL A 117 -53.86 57.92 -10.44
CA VAL A 117 -53.64 58.73 -9.24
C VAL A 117 -53.46 60.18 -9.71
N PRO A 118 -54.39 61.10 -9.41
CA PRO A 118 -54.17 62.52 -9.58
C PRO A 118 -53.41 63.00 -8.34
N GLY A 119 -52.11 63.28 -8.49
CA GLY A 119 -51.32 63.74 -7.34
C GLY A 119 -49.84 63.81 -7.64
N THR A 120 -49.43 64.97 -8.13
CA THR A 120 -48.06 65.48 -8.20
C THR A 120 -47.14 65.01 -7.07
N ARG A 121 -46.41 63.93 -7.33
CA ARG A 121 -45.16 63.63 -6.64
C ARG A 121 -44.18 63.12 -7.68
N THR A 122 -43.19 63.96 -7.97
CA THR A 122 -42.01 63.70 -8.81
C THR A 122 -41.24 62.52 -8.23
N ARG A 123 -41.68 61.29 -8.50
CA ARG A 123 -40.84 60.12 -8.36
C ARG A 123 -39.86 60.10 -9.53
N ALA A 124 -38.59 59.97 -9.18
CA ALA A 124 -37.50 59.82 -10.13
C ALA A 124 -37.87 58.80 -11.20
N ARG A 125 -37.70 59.20 -12.46
CA ARG A 125 -37.93 58.39 -13.66
C ARG A 125 -36.90 57.27 -13.65
N VAL A 126 -37.22 56.16 -12.98
CA VAL A 126 -36.42 54.94 -13.06
C VAL A 126 -36.63 54.38 -14.45
N THR A 127 -35.62 54.52 -15.31
CA THR A 127 -35.54 53.79 -16.57
C THR A 127 -35.68 52.30 -16.27
N PRO A 128 -36.64 51.58 -16.88
CA PRO A 128 -36.76 50.14 -16.73
C PRO A 128 -35.42 49.51 -17.07
N ILE A 129 -34.80 48.83 -16.11
CA ILE A 129 -33.62 48.01 -16.38
C ILE A 129 -34.08 46.97 -17.40
N PRO A 130 -33.43 46.86 -18.58
CA PRO A 130 -33.80 45.88 -19.57
C PRO A 130 -33.72 44.50 -18.92
N SER A 131 -34.87 43.87 -18.77
CA SER A 131 -34.97 42.50 -18.30
C SER A 131 -34.16 41.62 -19.25
N PRO A 132 -33.27 40.76 -18.75
CA PRO A 132 -32.49 39.88 -19.61
C PRO A 132 -33.42 39.08 -20.52
N SER A 133 -33.03 38.95 -21.78
CA SER A 133 -33.79 38.17 -22.76
C SER A 133 -33.96 36.74 -22.25
N VAL A 134 -35.09 36.09 -22.56
CA VAL A 134 -35.30 34.67 -22.27
C VAL A 134 -34.17 33.81 -22.86
N GLU A 135 -33.56 34.27 -23.95
CA GLU A 135 -32.40 33.62 -24.58
C GLU A 135 -31.13 33.75 -23.73
N ASP A 136 -30.91 34.91 -23.09
CA ASP A 136 -29.77 35.15 -22.21
C ASP A 136 -29.81 34.24 -20.98
N LEU A 137 -31.02 34.00 -20.43
CA LEU A 137 -31.21 33.09 -19.30
C LEU A 137 -30.90 31.64 -19.69
N LYS A 138 -31.40 31.19 -20.85
CA LYS A 138 -31.10 29.84 -21.38
C LYS A 138 -29.62 29.66 -21.71
N LEU A 139 -28.95 30.71 -22.18
CA LEU A 139 -27.51 30.67 -22.45
C LEU A 139 -26.73 30.54 -21.14
N LYS A 140 -27.08 31.32 -20.11
CA LYS A 140 -26.46 31.22 -18.78
C LYS A 140 -26.62 29.82 -18.18
N GLU A 141 -27.82 29.23 -18.26
CA GLU A 141 -28.06 27.88 -17.75
C GLU A 141 -27.19 26.83 -18.46
N ARG A 142 -27.04 26.92 -19.79
CA ARG A 142 -26.15 26.04 -20.55
C ARG A 142 -24.69 26.23 -20.19
N VAL A 143 -24.24 27.46 -19.99
CA VAL A 143 -22.86 27.77 -19.59
C VAL A 143 -22.56 27.22 -18.18
N GLU A 144 -23.48 27.38 -17.22
CA GLU A 144 -23.31 26.81 -15.88
C GLU A 144 -23.32 25.28 -15.91
N HIS A 145 -24.17 24.66 -16.73
CA HIS A 145 -24.18 23.21 -16.91
C HIS A 145 -22.85 22.69 -17.47
N GLN A 146 -22.34 23.31 -18.54
CA GLN A 146 -21.04 22.97 -19.13
C GLN A 146 -19.89 23.17 -18.14
N LYS A 147 -19.92 24.25 -17.36
CA LYS A 147 -18.92 24.52 -16.34
C LYS A 147 -18.92 23.43 -15.26
N HIS A 148 -20.09 22.99 -14.82
CA HIS A 148 -20.22 21.89 -13.87
C HIS A 148 -19.72 20.55 -14.42
N GLU A 149 -20.04 20.25 -15.68
CA GLU A 149 -19.53 19.05 -16.37
C GLU A 149 -17.99 19.06 -16.50
N ILE A 150 -17.42 20.21 -16.87
CA ILE A 150 -15.96 20.40 -16.93
C ILE A 150 -15.32 20.18 -15.54
N GLU A 151 -15.95 20.68 -14.47
CA GLU A 151 -15.47 20.50 -13.10
C GLU A 151 -15.49 19.02 -12.68
N LEU A 152 -16.57 18.30 -12.97
CA LEU A 152 -16.67 16.85 -12.74
C LEU A 152 -15.60 16.07 -13.50
N LEU A 153 -15.36 16.40 -14.77
CA LEU A 153 -14.31 15.75 -15.57
C LEU A 153 -12.90 16.03 -15.02
N ARG A 154 -12.64 17.24 -14.52
CA ARG A 154 -11.38 17.58 -13.85
C ARG A 154 -11.21 16.80 -12.55
N GLU A 155 -12.25 16.71 -11.73
CA GLU A 155 -12.22 15.93 -10.49
C GLU A 155 -11.97 14.45 -10.78
N TRP A 156 -12.63 13.90 -11.81
CA TRP A 156 -12.50 12.50 -12.19
C TRP A 156 -11.08 12.17 -12.67
N ARG A 157 -10.49 12.99 -13.56
CA ARG A 157 -9.10 12.84 -14.00
C ARG A 157 -8.12 12.96 -12.82
N LEU A 158 -8.37 13.87 -11.88
CA LEU A 158 -7.52 14.01 -10.69
C LEU A 158 -7.59 12.78 -9.79
N ARG A 159 -8.79 12.23 -9.58
CA ARG A 159 -9.01 10.99 -8.82
C ARG A 159 -8.34 9.80 -9.49
N GLU A 160 -8.43 9.69 -10.81
CA GLU A 160 -7.78 8.63 -11.59
C GLU A 160 -6.24 8.71 -11.48
N LEU A 161 -5.64 9.89 -11.70
CA LEU A 161 -4.19 10.09 -11.59
C LEU A 161 -3.67 9.78 -10.18
N ASN A 162 -4.40 10.20 -9.15
CA ASN A 162 -4.07 9.86 -7.77
C ASN A 162 -4.17 8.35 -7.51
N GLY A 163 -5.18 7.68 -8.07
CA GLY A 163 -5.32 6.23 -8.00
C GLY A 163 -4.14 5.50 -8.64
N ARG A 164 -3.71 5.92 -9.84
CA ARG A 164 -2.52 5.34 -10.51
C ARG A 164 -1.25 5.53 -9.67
N ARG A 165 -1.03 6.73 -9.14
CA ARG A 165 0.12 7.02 -8.26
C ARG A 165 0.13 6.15 -7.01
N GLN A 166 -1.02 5.94 -6.36
CA GLN A 166 -1.12 5.08 -5.19
C GLN A 166 -0.84 3.62 -5.53
N ALA A 167 -1.34 3.13 -6.67
CA ALA A 167 -1.05 1.79 -7.15
C ALA A 167 0.45 1.60 -7.45
N GLU A 168 1.08 2.57 -8.11
CA GLU A 168 2.54 2.59 -8.36
C GLU A 168 3.33 2.56 -7.05
N GLN A 169 2.94 3.39 -6.06
CA GLN A 169 3.57 3.39 -4.74
C GLN A 169 3.46 2.04 -4.01
N GLU A 170 2.32 1.36 -4.08
CA GLU A 170 2.18 0.03 -3.48
C GLU A 170 2.99 -1.02 -4.25
N VAL A 171 3.07 -0.92 -5.58
CA VAL A 171 3.95 -1.77 -6.40
C VAL A 171 5.40 -1.59 -5.99
N ASP A 172 5.87 -0.35 -5.82
CA ASP A 172 7.25 -0.08 -5.40
C ASP A 172 7.53 -0.58 -3.98
N ARG A 173 6.58 -0.38 -3.05
CA ARG A 173 6.64 -0.94 -1.70
C ARG A 173 6.69 -2.47 -1.69
N LEU A 174 5.93 -3.13 -2.57
CA LEU A 174 5.96 -4.59 -2.71
C LEU A 174 7.27 -5.07 -3.34
N LYS A 175 7.78 -4.37 -4.37
CA LYS A 175 9.09 -4.64 -4.97
C LYS A 175 10.20 -4.52 -3.93
N GLU A 176 10.15 -3.50 -3.07
CA GLU A 176 11.12 -3.32 -2.00
C GLU A 176 11.07 -4.49 -0.99
N LYS A 177 9.87 -4.90 -0.56
CA LYS A 177 9.70 -6.07 0.32
C LYS A 177 10.23 -7.34 -0.32
N MET A 178 9.99 -7.53 -1.62
CA MET A 178 10.51 -8.67 -2.39
C MET A 178 12.03 -8.64 -2.47
N ALA A 179 12.63 -7.49 -2.75
CA ALA A 179 14.09 -7.32 -2.78
C ALA A 179 14.71 -7.60 -1.39
N ARG A 180 14.09 -7.12 -0.31
CA ARG A 180 14.52 -7.42 1.08
C ARG A 180 14.48 -8.93 1.39
N LEU A 181 13.40 -9.62 0.99
CA LEU A 181 13.27 -11.07 1.17
C LEU A 181 14.27 -11.84 0.30
N GLU A 182 14.54 -11.37 -0.92
CA GLU A 182 15.49 -12.00 -1.82
C GLU A 182 16.94 -11.88 -1.31
N VAL A 183 17.33 -10.71 -0.78
CA VAL A 183 18.63 -10.53 -0.12
C VAL A 183 18.78 -11.48 1.07
N GLY A 184 17.72 -11.63 1.88
CA GLY A 184 17.70 -12.61 2.99
C GLY A 184 17.72 -14.09 2.55
N ARG A 185 17.30 -14.40 1.32
CA ARG A 185 17.47 -15.74 0.72
C ARG A 185 18.85 -15.95 0.09
N ARG A 186 19.49 -14.89 -0.39
CA ARG A 186 20.83 -14.95 -1.01
C ARG A 186 21.96 -14.99 0.00
N THR A 187 21.72 -14.63 1.27
CA THR A 187 22.58 -15.16 2.34
C THR A 187 22.49 -16.67 2.28
N PRO A 188 23.58 -17.37 1.93
CA PRO A 188 23.51 -18.80 1.71
C PRO A 188 23.01 -19.43 3.02
N THR A 189 21.80 -19.98 2.99
CA THR A 189 21.43 -21.12 3.84
C THR A 189 22.23 -22.37 3.42
N ALA A 190 23.40 -22.20 2.79
CA ALA A 190 24.45 -23.19 2.86
C ALA A 190 24.87 -23.22 4.32
N SER A 191 24.52 -24.32 4.98
CA SER A 191 24.85 -24.62 6.37
C SER A 191 26.21 -24.02 6.72
N ASN A 192 26.26 -23.21 7.77
CA ASN A 192 27.49 -22.64 8.33
C ASN A 192 28.45 -23.74 8.88
N LEU A 193 28.24 -25.00 8.50
CA LEU A 193 28.99 -26.18 8.88
C LEU A 193 30.42 -26.12 8.34
N LYS A 194 30.63 -25.75 7.06
CA LYS A 194 31.99 -25.67 6.49
C LYS A 194 32.81 -24.56 7.15
N THR A 195 32.22 -23.37 7.30
CA THR A 195 32.86 -22.26 8.01
C THR A 195 33.09 -22.56 9.50
N ARG A 196 32.21 -23.34 10.15
CA ARG A 196 32.43 -23.82 11.53
C ARG A 196 33.54 -24.86 11.61
N LEU A 197 33.69 -25.75 10.62
CA LEU A 197 34.80 -26.69 10.53
C LEU A 197 36.14 -25.96 10.29
N ASP A 198 36.17 -24.98 9.38
CA ASP A 198 37.36 -24.18 9.11
C ASP A 198 37.73 -23.27 10.29
N LYS A 199 36.76 -22.73 11.04
CA LYS A 199 37.05 -21.97 12.27
C LYS A 199 37.65 -22.84 13.37
N VAL A 200 37.24 -24.09 13.51
CA VAL A 200 37.84 -25.03 14.47
C VAL A 200 39.27 -25.38 14.03
N ALA A 201 39.53 -25.48 12.73
CA ALA A 201 40.87 -25.72 12.20
C ALA A 201 41.83 -24.51 12.30
N VAL A 202 41.31 -23.28 12.24
CA VAL A 202 42.14 -22.05 12.25
C VAL A 202 42.29 -21.44 13.66
N ALA A 203 41.44 -21.78 14.62
CA ALA A 203 41.51 -21.25 16.00
C ALA A 203 42.74 -21.70 16.82
N THR A 204 43.63 -22.52 16.26
CA THR A 204 44.92 -22.87 16.90
C THR A 204 46.06 -21.90 16.56
N ALA A 205 45.87 -20.90 15.71
CA ALA A 205 46.90 -19.90 15.43
C ALA A 205 46.34 -18.47 15.41
N ASP A 206 47.12 -17.58 16.01
CA ASP A 206 47.08 -16.13 15.83
C ASP A 206 46.10 -15.29 16.66
N LYS A 207 46.63 -14.94 17.83
CA LYS A 207 46.36 -13.68 18.54
C LYS A 207 46.85 -12.50 17.69
N GLY A 208 45.95 -11.87 16.93
CA GLY A 208 46.27 -10.66 16.19
C GLY A 208 45.03 -9.82 15.88
N LYS A 209 45.09 -8.51 16.18
CA LYS A 209 44.02 -7.52 16.15
C LYS A 209 43.13 -7.64 14.89
N ARG A 210 41.81 -7.79 15.10
CA ARG A 210 40.83 -7.85 14.01
C ARG A 210 40.63 -6.47 13.37
N PRO A 211 40.81 -6.32 12.05
CA PRO A 211 40.29 -5.18 11.31
C PRO A 211 38.76 -5.25 11.25
N VAL A 212 38.11 -4.09 11.36
CA VAL A 212 36.66 -3.94 11.20
C VAL A 212 36.28 -4.41 9.80
N SER A 213 35.38 -5.39 9.73
CA SER A 213 34.96 -6.02 8.48
C SER A 213 34.07 -5.05 7.66
N PRO A 214 34.21 -4.98 6.33
CA PRO A 214 33.39 -4.12 5.46
C PRO A 214 31.87 -4.35 5.59
N ALA A 215 31.46 -5.56 5.99
CA ALA A 215 30.05 -5.88 6.18
C ALA A 215 29.41 -5.13 7.36
N THR A 216 30.19 -4.69 8.34
CA THR A 216 29.69 -3.94 9.50
C THR A 216 29.41 -2.48 9.13
N GLN A 217 30.25 -1.89 8.26
CA GLN A 217 30.02 -0.55 7.72
C GLN A 217 28.75 -0.46 6.85
N ALA A 218 28.45 -1.50 6.06
CA ALA A 218 27.24 -1.53 5.23
C ALA A 218 25.94 -1.54 6.05
N VAL A 219 25.96 -2.16 7.24
CA VAL A 219 24.80 -2.17 8.14
C VAL A 219 24.63 -0.80 8.82
N GLU A 220 25.72 -0.19 9.27
CA GLU A 220 25.68 1.15 9.91
C GLU A 220 25.19 2.25 8.95
N VAL A 221 25.53 2.19 7.66
CA VAL A 221 25.05 3.16 6.66
C VAL A 221 23.54 3.05 6.46
N ASN A 222 23.00 1.82 6.38
CA ASN A 222 21.55 1.59 6.24
C ASN A 222 20.78 2.05 7.49
N ASP A 223 21.33 1.82 8.68
CA ASP A 223 20.70 2.24 9.95
C ASP A 223 20.69 3.77 10.08
N ARG A 224 21.74 4.47 9.61
CA ARG A 224 21.80 5.93 9.59
C ARG A 224 20.75 6.54 8.64
N GLU A 225 20.54 5.95 7.46
CA GLU A 225 19.53 6.43 6.52
C GLU A 225 18.09 6.20 7.03
N ALA A 226 17.84 5.05 7.66
CA ALA A 226 16.55 4.78 8.31
C ALA A 226 16.24 5.81 9.41
N PHE A 227 17.24 6.14 10.24
CA PHE A 227 17.11 7.16 11.28
C PHE A 227 16.87 8.57 10.71
N LEU A 228 17.56 8.95 9.63
CA LEU A 228 17.31 10.22 8.93
C LEU A 228 15.88 10.30 8.39
N SER A 229 15.37 9.21 7.83
CA SER A 229 14.01 9.15 7.30
C SER A 229 12.96 9.28 8.41
N GLU A 230 13.14 8.59 9.54
CA GLU A 230 12.25 8.69 10.71
C GLU A 230 12.27 10.10 11.30
N THR A 231 13.46 10.66 11.53
CA THR A 231 13.59 12.03 12.06
C THR A 231 12.96 13.06 11.13
N ARG A 232 13.18 13.00 9.81
CA ARG A 232 12.47 13.85 8.83
C ARG A 232 10.95 13.70 8.93
N GLY A 233 10.45 12.48 9.11
CA GLY A 233 9.04 12.17 9.32
C GLY A 233 8.45 12.89 10.54
N THR A 234 9.14 12.82 11.69
CA THR A 234 8.69 13.49 12.94
C THR A 234 8.71 15.01 12.84
N LEU A 235 9.62 15.59 12.04
CA LEU A 235 9.76 17.03 11.85
C LEU A 235 8.77 17.60 10.81
N LYS A 236 8.21 16.77 9.93
CA LYS A 236 7.29 17.18 8.87
C LYS A 236 6.01 17.88 9.39
N PRO A 237 5.24 17.35 10.37
CA PRO A 237 4.00 17.97 10.84
C PRO A 237 4.19 19.16 11.79
N LEU A 238 5.43 19.48 12.19
CA LEU A 238 5.69 20.57 13.13
C LEU A 238 5.54 21.94 12.47
N LYS A 239 4.78 22.82 13.13
CA LYS A 239 4.61 24.24 12.81
C LYS A 239 5.89 25.03 13.19
N LYS A 240 6.07 26.21 12.57
CA LYS A 240 7.25 27.07 12.73
C LYS A 240 7.61 27.34 14.19
N ASP A 241 6.64 27.69 15.03
CA ASP A 241 6.90 28.09 16.43
C ASP A 241 7.52 26.97 17.27
N LYS A 242 7.02 25.74 17.08
CA LYS A 242 7.59 24.55 17.73
C LYS A 242 9.00 24.25 17.22
N PHE A 243 9.26 24.55 15.95
CA PHE A 243 10.57 24.34 15.34
C PHE A 243 11.62 25.29 15.89
N VAL A 244 11.28 26.59 16.01
CA VAL A 244 12.15 27.61 16.60
C VAL A 244 12.54 27.23 18.03
N ALA A 245 11.57 26.78 18.84
CA ALA A 245 11.84 26.32 20.20
C ALA A 245 12.79 25.09 20.27
N ILE A 246 12.76 24.21 19.27
CA ILE A 246 13.69 23.07 19.19
C ILE A 246 15.08 23.55 18.76
N CYS A 247 15.16 24.47 17.80
CA CYS A 247 16.42 25.07 17.37
C CYS A 247 17.13 25.80 18.51
N GLU A 248 16.40 26.57 19.33
CA GLU A 248 16.95 27.23 20.52
C GLU A 248 17.48 26.22 21.55
N LYS A 249 16.77 25.12 21.76
CA LYS A 249 17.21 24.04 22.68
C LYS A 249 18.44 23.28 22.18
N GLU A 250 18.55 23.06 20.88
CA GLU A 250 19.65 22.32 20.25
C GLU A 250 20.79 23.25 19.74
N GLY A 251 20.73 24.55 20.07
CA GLY A 251 21.76 25.54 19.72
C GLY A 251 21.92 25.79 18.21
N GLY A 252 20.84 25.69 17.42
CA GLY A 252 20.83 25.95 15.98
C GLY A 252 20.22 27.30 15.62
N SER A 253 20.81 28.01 14.66
CA SER A 253 20.22 29.21 14.07
C SER A 253 19.07 28.83 13.12
N TYR A 254 17.91 29.48 13.25
CA TYR A 254 16.79 29.29 12.33
C TYR A 254 17.06 30.00 10.99
N SER A 255 16.91 29.28 9.88
CA SER A 255 17.06 29.84 8.52
C SER A 255 15.72 29.74 7.76
N THR A 256 15.64 28.93 6.72
CA THR A 256 14.37 28.56 6.08
C THR A 256 13.89 27.23 6.65
N LEU A 257 12.58 27.11 6.88
CA LEU A 257 11.98 25.95 7.55
C LEU A 257 12.43 24.60 6.97
N GLY A 258 12.58 24.50 5.64
CA GLY A 258 13.06 23.29 4.99
C GLY A 258 14.54 22.98 5.28
N LYS A 259 15.42 23.99 5.17
CA LYS A 259 16.86 23.83 5.45
C LYS A 259 17.11 23.52 6.93
N THR A 260 16.42 24.21 7.83
CA THR A 260 16.55 23.99 9.26
C THR A 260 16.03 22.61 9.69
N LYS A 261 14.99 22.07 9.02
CA LYS A 261 14.53 20.68 9.23
C LYS A 261 15.59 19.65 8.88
N GLU A 262 16.27 19.87 7.75
CA GLU A 262 17.32 18.97 7.28
C GLU A 262 18.58 19.05 8.15
N GLU A 263 19.03 20.25 8.50
CA GLU A 263 20.18 20.46 9.38
C GLU A 263 19.95 19.83 10.77
N LEU A 264 18.72 19.89 11.29
CA LEU A 264 18.37 19.27 12.56
C LEU A 264 18.38 17.73 12.49
N ALA A 265 17.85 17.16 11.40
CA ALA A 265 17.89 15.71 11.18
C ALA A 265 19.34 15.20 11.10
N LEU A 266 20.20 15.92 10.35
CA LEU A 266 21.63 15.62 10.25
C LEU A 266 22.34 15.74 11.60
N LYS A 267 22.10 16.81 12.37
CA LYS A 267 22.67 16.98 13.72
C LYS A 267 22.28 15.83 14.65
N ARG A 268 21.01 15.41 14.65
CA ARG A 268 20.54 14.30 15.48
C ARG A 268 21.16 12.97 15.05
N ALA A 269 21.32 12.75 13.73
CA ALA A 269 22.00 11.56 13.23
C ALA A 269 23.49 11.57 13.62
N ASP A 270 24.18 12.71 13.52
CA ASP A 270 25.57 12.83 13.94
C ASP A 270 25.75 12.63 15.47
N VAL A 271 24.75 12.99 16.28
CA VAL A 271 24.75 12.71 17.73
C VAL A 271 24.51 11.22 18.01
N ALA A 272 23.60 10.57 17.27
CA ALA A 272 23.23 9.17 17.48
C ALA A 272 24.29 8.19 17.00
N PHE A 273 24.88 8.44 15.83
CA PHE A 273 25.85 7.55 15.19
C PHE A 273 27.31 7.99 15.42
N GLY A 274 27.51 9.14 16.08
CA GLY A 274 28.80 9.79 16.16
C GLY A 274 29.13 10.51 14.86
N LYS A 275 29.71 11.70 14.97
CA LYS A 275 30.28 12.38 13.81
C LYS A 275 31.56 11.64 13.46
N ASP A 276 31.58 10.96 12.31
CA ASP A 276 32.82 10.39 11.74
C ASP A 276 33.86 11.51 11.67
N ARG A 277 34.76 11.54 12.65
CA ARG A 277 35.79 12.59 12.78
C ARG A 277 36.95 12.40 11.81
N ASP A 278 36.76 11.64 10.74
CA ASP A 278 37.84 11.22 9.83
C ASP A 278 37.96 12.06 8.56
N GLY A 279 37.74 13.37 8.72
CA GLY A 279 38.03 14.39 7.71
C GLY A 279 39.42 15.00 7.79
N THR A 280 40.37 14.42 8.55
CA THR A 280 41.79 14.84 8.45
C THR A 280 42.48 13.93 7.44
N LEU A 281 42.29 14.25 6.17
CA LEU A 281 42.93 13.62 5.01
C LEU A 281 44.45 13.53 5.18
N LYS A 282 44.97 12.39 5.64
CA LYS A 282 46.29 11.94 5.18
C LYS A 282 46.10 11.42 3.75
N LYS A 283 46.48 12.25 2.77
CA LYS A 283 46.71 11.85 1.38
C LYS A 283 47.65 10.63 1.35
N VAL A 284 47.10 9.44 1.25
CA VAL A 284 47.80 8.29 0.67
C VAL A 284 47.07 8.00 -0.63
N GLY A 285 47.69 8.41 -1.74
CA GLY A 285 47.12 8.31 -3.06
C GLY A 285 46.88 6.86 -3.44
N VAL A 286 45.61 6.50 -3.56
CA VAL A 286 45.18 5.38 -4.40
C VAL A 286 44.69 6.00 -5.70
N ARG A 287 45.51 5.85 -6.74
CA ARG A 287 45.22 6.26 -8.11
C ARG A 287 44.22 5.25 -8.67
N ILE A 288 42.93 5.55 -8.61
CA ILE A 288 41.90 4.81 -9.33
C ILE A 288 41.91 5.35 -10.77
N HIS A 289 42.13 4.44 -11.72
CA HIS A 289 42.09 4.71 -13.14
C HIS A 289 40.63 4.91 -13.54
N GLU A 290 40.25 6.11 -13.96
CA GLU A 290 38.96 6.34 -14.63
C GLU A 290 38.97 5.57 -15.95
N VAL A 291 38.01 4.66 -16.10
CA VAL A 291 37.62 4.06 -17.38
C VAL A 291 36.37 4.82 -17.81
N ASN A 292 36.55 5.64 -18.84
CA ASN A 292 35.49 6.41 -19.47
C ASN A 292 34.82 5.49 -20.50
N GLU A 293 33.63 4.96 -20.20
CA GLU A 293 32.78 4.26 -21.18
C GLU A 293 31.74 5.26 -21.70
N GLU A 294 32.03 5.79 -22.89
CA GLU A 294 31.08 6.50 -23.73
C GLU A 294 29.96 5.52 -24.11
N THR A 295 28.71 5.81 -23.75
CA THR A 295 27.54 5.14 -24.33
C THR A 295 26.70 6.14 -25.10
N GLU A 296 26.66 5.84 -26.38
CA GLU A 296 26.04 6.47 -27.52
C GLU A 296 24.65 7.07 -27.30
N GLN A 297 24.51 8.26 -27.88
CA GLN A 297 23.32 9.06 -27.99
C GLN A 297 22.41 8.47 -29.08
N GLY A 298 21.45 7.63 -28.67
CA GLY A 298 20.44 7.04 -29.54
C GLY A 298 19.31 8.02 -29.86
N THR A 299 19.33 8.51 -31.09
CA THR A 299 18.31 9.31 -31.78
C THR A 299 16.98 8.56 -31.85
N ASN A 300 15.92 9.07 -31.24
CA ASN A 300 14.55 8.63 -31.51
C ASN A 300 13.79 9.74 -32.22
N ASP A 301 13.87 9.68 -33.54
CA ASP A 301 12.96 10.26 -34.51
C ASP A 301 11.52 9.81 -34.18
N SER A 302 10.64 10.77 -33.88
CA SER A 302 9.21 10.52 -33.68
C SER A 302 8.47 11.19 -34.82
N THR A 303 8.17 10.37 -35.83
CA THR A 303 7.35 10.70 -36.98
C THR A 303 5.92 10.98 -36.49
N GLU A 304 5.45 12.20 -36.69
CA GLU A 304 4.02 12.54 -36.62
C GLU A 304 3.26 11.74 -37.67
N VAL A 305 2.39 10.83 -37.24
CA VAL A 305 1.37 10.23 -38.09
C VAL A 305 0.06 10.93 -37.78
N ASN A 306 -0.33 11.85 -38.65
CA ASN A 306 -1.68 12.38 -38.73
C ASN A 306 -2.59 11.29 -39.28
N ASP A 307 -3.40 10.66 -38.42
CA ASP A 307 -4.57 9.91 -38.86
C ASP A 307 -5.79 10.83 -38.86
N ASP A 308 -5.99 11.42 -40.03
CA ASP A 308 -7.25 12.02 -40.46
C ASP A 308 -8.16 10.86 -40.92
N SER A 309 -9.21 10.57 -40.15
CA SER A 309 -10.25 9.61 -40.55
C SER A 309 -11.61 10.21 -40.26
N THR A 310 -12.08 10.91 -41.29
CA THR A 310 -13.48 11.14 -41.62
C THR A 310 -14.18 9.79 -41.79
N THR A 311 -15.26 9.52 -41.03
CA THR A 311 -16.30 8.60 -41.50
C THR A 311 -17.65 8.87 -40.81
N SER A 312 -18.61 9.27 -41.65
CA SER A 312 -20.09 9.16 -41.57
C SER A 312 -20.85 9.77 -40.39
#